data_AF-A0A8B7TZA9-F1
#
_entry.id   AF-A0A8B7TZA9-F1
#
_cell.length_a   1.000
_cell.length_b   1.000
_cell.length_c   1.000
_cell.angle_alpha   90.00
_cell.angle_beta   90.00
_cell.angle_gamma   90.00
#
_symmetry.space_group_name_H-M   'P 1'
#
loop_
_entity.id
_entity.type
_entity.pdbx_description
1 polymer ?
#
loop_
_entity_poly.entity_id
_entity_poly.type
_entity_poly.pdbx_seq_one_letter_code
_entity_poly.pdbx_strand_id
1 'polypeptide(L)'
;MKKARLWELLWILFLSELQAAFELQEEKYAKTEGQNLTVRCPFNIMMYFYSQKAWQRLQDTGEPLTLAITEKSSGNPSQVQVGKYTLKDDPSEAMLYVQMTNLQVEDSGLYRCVIYHPPADPIILFRPVRLVVTKDSSVTPASDKNPTLNSAKIPTLTTTKDPSNTHARVPVLSFVVPVTCGLLSKSLVFGVLFAVTQRSFGS
;
A
#
# COMPACT_ATOMS: atom_id res chain seq x y z
N MET A 1 -27.00 40.56 25.25
CA MET A 1 -27.08 39.08 25.15
C MET A 1 -26.74 38.53 23.74
N LYS A 2 -25.77 39.07 22.99
CA LYS A 2 -25.42 38.58 21.63
C LYS A 2 -24.07 37.85 21.51
N LYS A 3 -23.16 38.01 22.47
CA LYS A 3 -21.80 37.43 22.40
C LYS A 3 -21.74 35.90 22.59
N ALA A 4 -22.57 35.34 23.48
CA ALA A 4 -22.54 33.90 23.79
C ALA A 4 -22.75 33.02 22.55
N ARG A 5 -23.72 33.35 21.68
CA ARG A 5 -24.02 32.54 20.49
C ARG A 5 -22.90 32.50 19.45
N LEU A 6 -22.04 33.52 19.39
CA LEU A 6 -20.91 33.54 18.44
C LEU A 6 -19.76 32.64 18.91
N TRP A 7 -19.57 32.52 20.22
CA TRP A 7 -18.57 31.64 20.84
C TRP A 7 -18.93 30.16 20.63
N GLU A 8 -20.20 29.79 20.86
CA GLU A 8 -20.72 28.45 20.57
C GLU A 8 -20.56 28.08 19.09
N LEU A 9 -20.88 28.99 18.16
CA LEU A 9 -20.68 28.76 16.73
C LEU A 9 -19.20 28.58 16.36
N LEU A 10 -18.29 29.31 17.01
CA LEU A 10 -16.84 29.13 16.81
C LEU A 10 -16.37 27.75 17.32
N TRP A 11 -16.89 27.29 18.45
CA TRP A 11 -16.61 25.97 19.02
C TRP A 11 -17.14 24.84 18.13
N ILE A 12 -18.35 24.98 17.58
CA ILE A 12 -18.92 24.00 16.65
C ILE A 12 -18.09 23.91 15.36
N LEU A 13 -17.61 25.04 14.82
CA LEU A 13 -16.70 25.02 13.67
C LEU A 13 -15.35 24.35 14.00
N PHE A 14 -14.78 24.60 15.19
CA PHE A 14 -13.55 23.94 15.64
C PHE A 14 -13.70 22.42 15.82
N LEU A 15 -14.89 21.94 16.20
CA LEU A 15 -15.19 20.52 16.34
C LEU A 15 -15.52 19.83 15.01
N SER A 16 -15.99 20.59 14.01
CA SER A 16 -16.34 20.09 12.69
C SER A 16 -15.13 19.60 11.89
N GLU A 17 -13.96 20.21 12.09
CA GLU A 17 -12.73 19.85 11.37
C GLU A 17 -12.02 18.61 11.92
N LEU A 18 -12.41 18.11 13.10
CA LEU A 18 -11.75 16.96 13.75
C LEU A 18 -12.34 15.59 13.32
N GLN A 19 -13.41 15.58 12.52
CA GLN A 19 -14.05 14.37 12.01
C GLN A 19 -13.57 13.95 10.61
N ALA A 20 -12.32 14.29 10.25
CA ALA A 20 -11.59 13.47 9.29
C ALA A 20 -11.34 12.10 9.94
N ALA A 21 -12.24 11.14 9.69
CA ALA A 21 -12.02 9.76 10.07
C ALA A 21 -10.63 9.32 9.58
N PHE A 22 -9.89 8.59 10.42
CA PHE A 22 -8.58 8.06 10.07
C PHE A 22 -8.75 6.88 9.10
N GLU A 23 -9.11 7.22 7.86
CA GLU A 23 -9.08 6.32 6.72
C GLU A 23 -7.62 5.95 6.46
N LEU A 24 -7.24 4.74 6.89
CA LEU A 24 -5.95 4.15 6.55
C LEU A 24 -5.86 4.05 5.02
N GLN A 25 -5.08 4.94 4.42
CA GLN A 25 -4.90 5.01 2.98
C GLN A 25 -4.56 3.63 2.42
N GLU A 26 -5.45 3.05 1.60
CA GLU A 26 -5.26 1.74 1.00
C GLU A 26 -4.26 1.79 -0.17
N GLU A 27 -3.45 0.75 -0.31
CA GLU A 27 -2.65 0.49 -1.52
C GLU A 27 -3.47 -0.37 -2.48
N LYS A 28 -3.81 0.16 -3.66
CA LYS A 28 -4.76 -0.48 -4.59
C LYS A 28 -4.06 -1.22 -5.72
N TYR A 29 -4.44 -2.48 -5.92
CA TYR A 29 -3.96 -3.32 -7.02
C TYR A 29 -5.14 -3.82 -7.85
N ALA A 30 -5.18 -3.44 -9.13
CA ALA A 30 -6.05 -4.04 -10.13
C ALA A 30 -5.28 -5.13 -10.87
N LYS A 31 -5.88 -6.31 -11.01
CA LYS A 31 -5.31 -7.50 -11.67
C LYS A 31 -6.37 -8.21 -12.49
N THR A 32 -5.93 -9.01 -13.46
CA THR A 32 -6.84 -9.94 -14.14
C THR A 32 -6.66 -11.37 -13.64
N GLU A 33 -7.69 -12.19 -13.83
CA GLU A 33 -7.71 -13.61 -13.47
C GLU A 33 -6.54 -14.36 -14.14
N GLY A 34 -5.87 -15.24 -13.40
CA GLY A 34 -4.63 -15.92 -13.79
C GLY A 34 -3.33 -15.14 -13.56
N GLN A 35 -3.37 -13.81 -13.32
CA GLN A 35 -2.17 -13.03 -13.04
C GLN A 35 -1.58 -13.30 -11.64
N ASN A 36 -0.38 -12.76 -11.41
CA ASN A 36 0.27 -12.74 -10.09
C ASN A 36 0.26 -11.32 -9.49
N LEU A 37 0.19 -11.25 -8.16
CA LEU A 37 0.41 -10.04 -7.36
C LEU A 37 1.73 -10.18 -6.59
N THR A 38 2.50 -9.08 -6.53
CA THR A 38 3.65 -8.92 -5.62
C THR A 38 3.45 -7.65 -4.81
N VAL A 39 3.42 -7.78 -3.48
CA VAL A 39 3.34 -6.66 -2.52
C VAL A 39 4.67 -6.54 -1.80
N ARG A 40 5.10 -5.29 -1.57
CA ARG A 40 6.27 -4.97 -0.75
C ARG A 40 5.80 -4.31 0.54
N CYS A 41 6.11 -4.92 1.66
CA CYS A 41 5.69 -4.49 2.98
C CYS A 41 6.94 -4.09 3.79
N PRO A 42 7.37 -2.82 3.72
CA PRO A 42 8.45 -2.32 4.55
C PRO A 42 8.10 -2.43 6.04
N PHE A 43 9.11 -2.58 6.89
CA PHE A 43 8.95 -2.54 8.34
C PHE A 43 10.08 -1.76 9.02
N ASN A 44 9.84 -1.31 10.25
CA ASN A 44 10.91 -0.70 11.04
C ASN A 44 11.92 -1.78 11.45
N ILE A 45 13.11 -1.74 10.82
CA ILE A 45 14.19 -2.70 11.08
C ILE A 45 14.58 -2.77 12.56
N MET A 46 14.66 -1.62 13.26
CA MET A 46 15.08 -1.55 14.66
C MET A 46 14.07 -2.18 15.62
N MET A 47 12.79 -2.26 15.22
CA MET A 47 11.72 -2.82 16.05
C MET A 47 11.40 -4.28 15.70
N TYR A 48 11.52 -4.65 14.41
CA TYR A 48 10.89 -5.86 13.88
C TYR A 48 11.82 -6.81 13.11
N PHE A 49 13.14 -6.70 13.30
CA PHE A 49 14.14 -7.55 12.64
C PHE A 49 13.95 -9.05 12.89
N TYR A 50 13.70 -9.43 14.15
CA TYR A 50 13.52 -10.84 14.59
C TYR A 50 12.05 -11.27 14.71
N SER A 51 11.11 -10.39 14.36
CA SER A 51 9.67 -10.65 14.52
C SER A 51 9.12 -11.51 13.38
N GLN A 52 8.29 -12.49 13.70
CA GLN A 52 7.47 -13.20 12.70
C GLN A 52 6.50 -12.23 12.03
N LYS A 53 6.24 -12.45 10.74
CA LYS A 53 5.37 -11.62 9.92
C LYS A 53 4.31 -12.49 9.28
N ALA A 54 3.14 -11.93 9.02
CA ALA A 54 2.03 -12.66 8.42
C ALA A 54 1.32 -11.86 7.34
N TRP A 55 0.73 -12.60 6.41
CA TRP A 55 -0.23 -12.10 5.43
C TRP A 55 -1.64 -12.49 5.86
N GLN A 56 -2.50 -11.50 6.05
CA GLN A 56 -3.87 -11.70 6.51
C GLN A 56 -4.89 -11.09 5.55
N ARG A 57 -6.03 -11.75 5.37
CA ARG A 57 -7.22 -11.23 4.68
C ARG A 57 -8.22 -10.74 5.72
N LEU A 58 -8.74 -9.53 5.58
CA LEU A 58 -9.85 -9.07 6.41
C LEU A 58 -11.13 -9.74 5.90
N GLN A 59 -11.92 -10.26 6.83
CA GLN A 59 -13.21 -10.90 6.56
C GLN A 59 -14.36 -10.00 7.01
N ASP A 60 -15.55 -10.22 6.47
CA ASP A 60 -16.76 -9.46 6.81
C ASP A 60 -17.18 -9.65 8.28
N THR A 61 -16.71 -10.72 8.94
CA THR A 61 -16.87 -10.97 10.38
C THR A 61 -16.03 -10.03 11.26
N GLY A 62 -15.13 -9.24 10.68
CA GLY A 62 -14.16 -8.41 11.39
C GLY A 62 -12.88 -9.16 11.81
N GLU A 63 -12.94 -10.48 12.02
CA GLU A 63 -11.78 -11.30 12.38
C GLU A 63 -10.90 -11.65 11.15
N PRO A 64 -9.62 -11.20 11.12
CA PRO A 64 -8.78 -11.42 9.94
C PRO A 64 -8.24 -12.85 9.85
N LEU A 65 -8.41 -13.47 8.67
CA LEU A 65 -7.89 -14.79 8.36
C LEU A 65 -6.39 -14.72 8.06
N THR A 66 -5.58 -15.44 8.81
CA THR A 66 -4.14 -15.58 8.53
C THR A 66 -3.91 -16.61 7.42
N LEU A 67 -3.33 -16.17 6.30
CA LEU A 67 -3.12 -16.98 5.10
C LEU A 67 -1.73 -17.62 5.04
N ALA A 68 -0.73 -16.92 5.54
CA ALA A 68 0.65 -17.39 5.67
C ALA A 68 1.38 -16.63 6.78
N ILE A 69 2.33 -17.30 7.44
CA ILE A 69 3.16 -16.76 8.52
C ILE A 69 4.61 -17.18 8.23
N THR A 70 5.55 -16.26 8.37
CA THR A 70 6.98 -16.57 8.27
C THR A 70 7.45 -17.44 9.43
N GLU A 71 8.56 -18.15 9.24
CA GLU A 71 9.30 -18.71 10.37
C GLU A 71 9.81 -17.59 11.31
N LYS A 72 10.29 -17.96 12.50
CA LYS A 72 10.97 -17.01 13.39
C LYS A 72 12.24 -16.52 12.69
N SER A 73 12.30 -15.22 12.41
CA SER A 73 13.44 -14.61 11.72
C SER A 73 14.74 -14.89 12.48
N SER A 74 15.70 -15.50 11.79
CA SER A 74 17.08 -15.71 12.26
C SER A 74 17.98 -14.50 11.96
N GLY A 75 17.42 -13.42 11.42
CA GLY A 75 18.16 -12.28 10.85
C GLY A 75 18.64 -12.48 9.41
N ASN A 76 18.50 -13.68 8.85
CA ASN A 76 18.81 -13.98 7.46
C ASN A 76 17.53 -13.96 6.60
N PRO A 77 17.62 -13.73 5.28
CA PRO A 77 16.49 -13.87 4.38
C PRO A 77 15.90 -15.29 4.46
N SER A 78 14.58 -15.38 4.57
CA SER A 78 13.84 -16.64 4.67
C SER A 78 12.60 -16.62 3.76
N GLN A 79 12.11 -17.80 3.38
CA GLN A 79 10.95 -17.92 2.52
C GLN A 79 10.04 -19.07 2.96
N VAL A 80 8.74 -18.83 2.97
CA VAL A 80 7.69 -19.82 3.21
C VAL A 80 6.66 -19.78 2.09
N GLN A 81 6.13 -20.94 1.72
CA GLN A 81 5.03 -21.05 0.76
C GLN A 81 3.86 -21.81 1.38
N VAL A 82 2.66 -21.26 1.27
CA VAL A 82 1.40 -21.84 1.73
C VAL A 82 0.39 -21.74 0.59
N GLY A 83 0.17 -22.85 -0.14
CA GLY A 83 -0.68 -22.85 -1.34
C GLY A 83 -0.20 -21.84 -2.40
N LYS A 84 -1.06 -20.88 -2.75
CA LYS A 84 -0.77 -19.78 -3.69
C LYS A 84 -0.07 -18.56 -3.08
N TYR A 85 0.21 -18.58 -1.76
CA TYR A 85 0.89 -17.51 -1.03
C TYR A 85 2.37 -17.84 -0.82
N THR A 86 3.27 -16.92 -1.21
CA THR A 86 4.69 -17.01 -0.89
C THR A 86 5.12 -15.75 -0.13
N LEU A 87 5.70 -15.92 1.05
CA LEU A 87 6.25 -14.84 1.86
C LEU A 87 7.77 -15.00 1.88
N LYS A 88 8.51 -14.00 1.39
CA LYS A 88 9.97 -13.88 1.61
C LYS A 88 10.19 -12.74 2.60
N ASP A 89 10.71 -13.05 3.78
CA ASP A 89 11.17 -12.04 4.73
C ASP A 89 12.65 -11.73 4.48
N ASP A 90 12.99 -10.45 4.32
CA ASP A 90 14.36 -9.98 4.16
C ASP A 90 14.69 -8.92 5.21
N PRO A 91 15.25 -9.34 6.37
CA PRO A 91 15.62 -8.42 7.44
C PRO A 91 16.69 -7.39 7.02
N SER A 92 17.52 -7.70 6.02
CA SER A 92 18.58 -6.80 5.54
C SER A 92 18.05 -5.63 4.72
N GLU A 93 16.98 -5.87 3.95
CA GLU A 93 16.25 -4.83 3.20
C GLU A 93 15.13 -4.18 4.01
N ALA A 94 14.87 -4.65 5.24
CA ALA A 94 13.72 -4.27 6.06
C ALA A 94 12.36 -4.47 5.36
N MET A 95 12.24 -5.55 4.57
CA MET A 95 11.12 -5.79 3.65
C MET A 95 10.56 -7.21 3.79
N LEU A 96 9.24 -7.29 3.95
CA LEU A 96 8.48 -8.51 3.66
C LEU A 96 7.98 -8.42 2.21
N TYR A 97 8.28 -9.44 1.42
CA TYR A 97 7.75 -9.63 0.07
C TYR A 97 6.63 -10.67 0.11
N VAL A 98 5.42 -10.28 -0.29
CA VAL A 98 4.28 -11.19 -0.43
C VAL A 98 3.99 -11.40 -1.91
N GLN A 99 3.89 -12.65 -2.34
CA GLN A 99 3.44 -13.02 -3.68
C GLN A 99 2.17 -13.86 -3.59
N MET A 100 1.19 -13.55 -4.44
CA MET A 100 0.00 -14.36 -4.71
C MET A 100 0.04 -14.80 -6.17
N THR A 101 -0.09 -16.10 -6.42
CA THR A 101 -0.06 -16.68 -7.78
C THR A 101 -1.43 -17.12 -8.28
N ASN A 102 -1.63 -17.11 -9.60
CA ASN A 102 -2.85 -17.58 -10.27
C ASN A 102 -4.13 -16.99 -9.66
N LEU A 103 -4.18 -15.65 -9.55
CA LEU A 103 -5.28 -14.92 -8.93
C LEU A 103 -6.63 -15.27 -9.56
N GLN A 104 -7.65 -15.44 -8.74
CA GLN A 104 -9.03 -15.63 -9.19
C GLN A 104 -9.87 -14.40 -8.81
N VAL A 105 -11.06 -14.23 -9.40
CA VAL A 105 -11.98 -13.15 -8.98
C VAL A 105 -12.28 -13.18 -7.47
N GLU A 106 -12.32 -14.38 -6.87
CA GLU A 106 -12.53 -14.60 -5.43
C GLU A 106 -11.40 -14.07 -4.53
N ASP A 107 -10.20 -13.81 -5.06
CA ASP A 107 -9.10 -13.18 -4.32
C ASP A 107 -9.33 -11.67 -4.07
N SER A 108 -10.35 -11.07 -4.70
CA SER A 108 -10.69 -9.67 -4.46
C SER A 108 -11.03 -9.44 -2.99
N GLY A 109 -10.42 -8.42 -2.37
CA GLY A 109 -10.55 -8.21 -0.93
C GLY A 109 -9.59 -7.17 -0.36
N LEU A 110 -9.65 -7.01 0.97
CA LEU A 110 -8.73 -6.20 1.74
C LEU A 110 -7.78 -7.10 2.51
N TYR A 111 -6.48 -6.84 2.40
CA TYR A 111 -5.41 -7.62 2.99
C TYR A 111 -4.48 -6.74 3.83
N ARG A 112 -3.68 -7.34 4.70
CA ARG A 112 -2.67 -6.64 5.48
C ARG A 112 -1.43 -7.48 5.73
N CYS A 113 -0.27 -6.85 5.64
CA CYS A 113 0.97 -7.33 6.21
C CYS A 113 1.05 -6.92 7.68
N VAL A 114 1.34 -7.88 8.56
CA VAL A 114 1.40 -7.64 10.01
C VAL A 114 2.62 -8.28 10.65
N ILE A 115 3.03 -7.74 11.79
CA ILE A 115 3.80 -8.48 12.79
C ILE A 115 2.87 -9.46 13.48
N TYR A 116 3.28 -10.72 13.53
CA TYR A 116 2.52 -11.80 14.14
C TYR A 116 3.17 -12.21 15.46
N HIS A 117 2.54 -11.84 16.59
CA HIS A 117 3.05 -12.12 17.93
C HIS A 117 1.92 -12.49 18.91
N PRO A 118 1.23 -13.62 18.70
CA PRO A 118 0.21 -14.09 19.65
C PRO A 118 0.84 -14.29 21.05
N PRO A 119 0.14 -13.93 22.14
CA PRO A 119 -1.28 -13.57 22.19
C PRO A 119 -1.59 -12.08 21.93
N ALA A 120 -0.60 -11.24 21.60
CA ALA A 120 -0.83 -9.82 21.33
C ALA A 120 -1.45 -9.58 19.94
N ASP A 121 -2.16 -8.46 19.80
CA ASP A 121 -2.78 -8.04 18.54
C ASP A 121 -1.73 -7.81 17.43
N PRO A 122 -2.01 -8.21 16.17
CA PRO A 122 -1.06 -8.03 15.08
C PRO A 122 -0.82 -6.56 14.72
N ILE A 123 0.44 -6.13 14.70
CA ILE A 123 0.82 -4.76 14.35
C ILE A 123 0.88 -4.62 12.83
N ILE A 124 0.10 -3.69 12.25
CA ILE A 124 0.07 -3.42 10.81
C ILE A 124 1.41 -2.81 10.36
N LEU A 125 2.06 -3.43 9.38
CA LEU A 125 3.38 -3.01 8.88
C LEU A 125 3.31 -1.95 7.77
N PHE A 126 2.30 -2.08 6.91
CA PHE A 126 2.14 -1.26 5.72
C PHE A 126 0.66 -0.95 5.50
N ARG A 127 0.36 -0.02 4.58
CA ARG A 127 -1.00 0.29 4.16
C ARG A 127 -1.81 -0.99 3.86
N PRO A 128 -3.08 -1.08 4.28
CA PRO A 128 -3.97 -2.16 3.86
C PRO A 128 -4.00 -2.27 2.33
N VAL A 129 -3.94 -3.49 1.82
CA VAL A 129 -3.83 -3.79 0.40
C VAL A 129 -5.20 -4.17 -0.15
N ARG A 130 -5.73 -3.32 -1.03
CA ARG A 130 -7.01 -3.54 -1.71
C ARG A 130 -6.73 -4.19 -3.06
N LEU A 131 -6.98 -5.50 -3.14
CA LEU A 131 -6.89 -6.25 -4.38
C LEU A 131 -8.26 -6.32 -5.06
N VAL A 132 -8.30 -6.01 -6.36
CA VAL A 132 -9.46 -6.21 -7.23
C VAL A 132 -9.01 -7.06 -8.41
N VAL A 133 -9.64 -8.22 -8.59
CA VAL A 133 -9.36 -9.16 -9.68
C VAL A 133 -10.56 -9.23 -10.61
N THR A 134 -10.37 -8.95 -11.90
CA THR A 134 -11.43 -9.01 -12.93
C THR A 134 -11.18 -10.13 -13.92
N LYS A 135 -12.24 -10.71 -14.48
CA LYS A 135 -12.11 -11.66 -15.59
C LYS A 135 -11.58 -10.99 -16.85
N ASP A 136 -10.70 -11.67 -17.56
CA ASP A 136 -10.32 -11.26 -18.92
C ASP A 136 -11.54 -11.36 -19.83
N SER A 137 -12.03 -10.20 -20.30
CA SER A 137 -13.16 -10.11 -21.23
C SER A 137 -12.74 -10.33 -22.69
N SER A 138 -11.57 -10.94 -22.92
CA SER A 138 -10.98 -11.20 -24.25
C SER A 138 -11.57 -12.43 -24.95
N VAL A 139 -12.41 -13.22 -24.27
CA VAL A 139 -13.15 -14.34 -24.89
C VAL A 139 -14.41 -13.82 -25.60
N THR A 140 -14.21 -13.24 -26.78
CA THR A 140 -15.25 -13.24 -27.81
C THR A 140 -15.53 -14.71 -28.18
N PRO A 141 -16.80 -15.17 -28.28
CA PRO A 141 -17.09 -16.49 -28.83
C PRO A 141 -16.63 -16.52 -30.29
N ALA A 142 -15.51 -17.17 -30.55
CA ALA A 142 -14.99 -17.33 -31.91
C ALA A 142 -15.92 -18.25 -32.69
N SER A 143 -16.66 -17.67 -33.65
CA SER A 143 -17.49 -18.44 -34.58
C SER A 143 -16.60 -19.39 -35.39
N ASP A 144 -16.88 -20.69 -35.31
CA ASP A 144 -16.16 -21.73 -36.03
C ASP A 144 -16.10 -21.50 -37.54
N LYS A 145 -14.92 -21.12 -38.06
CA LYS A 145 -14.50 -21.33 -39.46
C LYS A 145 -13.00 -21.58 -39.54
N ASN A 146 -12.63 -22.86 -39.54
CA ASN A 146 -11.30 -23.32 -39.97
C ASN A 146 -11.14 -23.08 -41.49
N PRO A 147 -9.91 -22.79 -41.98
CA PRO A 147 -9.22 -23.86 -42.70
C PRO A 147 -7.69 -23.93 -42.52
N THR A 148 -7.18 -25.16 -42.61
CA THR A 148 -5.76 -25.58 -42.64
C THR A 148 -5.05 -25.23 -43.98
N LEU A 149 -3.76 -25.60 -44.13
CA LEU A 149 -2.84 -25.48 -45.31
C LEU A 149 -2.05 -24.13 -45.36
N ASN A 150 -0.71 -24.03 -45.52
CA ASN A 150 0.36 -25.04 -45.65
C ASN A 150 1.81 -24.55 -45.34
N SER A 151 2.71 -25.52 -45.13
CA SER A 151 4.16 -25.62 -45.50
C SER A 151 5.17 -24.46 -45.38
N ALA A 152 6.11 -24.64 -44.43
CA ALA A 152 7.57 -24.47 -44.48
C ALA A 152 8.25 -23.41 -45.39
N LYS A 153 9.05 -22.52 -44.76
CA LYS A 153 10.39 -22.15 -45.25
C LYS A 153 11.33 -21.69 -44.12
N ILE A 154 12.46 -22.39 -43.97
CA ILE A 154 13.62 -21.93 -43.18
C ILE A 154 14.52 -21.08 -44.09
N PRO A 155 15.07 -19.97 -43.60
CA PRO A 155 16.46 -19.61 -43.93
C PRO A 155 17.33 -19.43 -42.67
N THR A 156 18.62 -19.74 -42.84
CA THR A 156 19.63 -19.83 -41.78
C THR A 156 20.35 -18.50 -41.51
N LEU A 157 20.52 -18.18 -40.22
CA LEU A 157 21.62 -17.43 -39.56
C LEU A 157 22.21 -16.15 -40.22
N THR A 158 22.21 -15.03 -39.47
CA THR A 158 23.38 -14.13 -39.40
C THR A 158 23.37 -13.26 -38.13
N THR A 159 24.56 -12.88 -37.67
CA THR A 159 24.84 -12.31 -36.34
C THR A 159 24.87 -10.77 -36.33
N THR A 160 24.74 -10.19 -35.13
CA THR A 160 25.18 -8.83 -34.72
C THR A 160 24.34 -7.62 -35.14
N LYS A 161 23.66 -7.00 -34.17
CA LYS A 161 24.20 -5.80 -33.46
C LYS A 161 23.37 -5.41 -32.23
N ASP A 162 24.11 -4.97 -31.20
CA ASP A 162 23.66 -4.29 -29.99
C ASP A 162 23.02 -2.92 -30.30
N PRO A 163 21.95 -2.54 -29.57
CA PRO A 163 21.66 -1.13 -29.33
C PRO A 163 21.52 -0.77 -27.84
N SER A 164 22.60 -0.22 -27.30
CA SER A 164 22.62 1.00 -26.48
C SER A 164 21.88 1.00 -25.13
N ASN A 165 22.65 0.78 -24.06
CA ASN A 165 22.33 1.30 -22.73
C ASN A 165 22.15 2.83 -22.76
N THR A 166 20.91 3.30 -22.67
CA THR A 166 20.62 4.74 -22.48
C THR A 166 20.26 4.99 -21.02
N HIS A 167 21.26 5.31 -20.20
CA HIS A 167 21.03 5.77 -18.82
C HIS A 167 20.30 7.12 -18.83
N ALA A 168 18.98 7.09 -18.67
CA ALA A 168 18.16 8.27 -18.44
C ALA A 168 18.54 8.94 -17.10
N ARG A 169 19.39 9.96 -17.20
CA ARG A 169 19.90 10.73 -16.05
C ARG A 169 18.83 11.73 -15.60
N VAL A 170 17.94 11.30 -14.70
CA VAL A 170 16.89 12.15 -14.13
C VAL A 170 17.53 13.31 -13.34
N PRO A 171 17.19 14.59 -13.61
CA PRO A 171 17.76 15.71 -12.88
C PRO A 171 17.16 15.81 -11.47
N VAL A 172 18.00 15.63 -10.45
CA VAL A 172 17.64 15.83 -9.04
C VAL A 172 17.62 17.33 -8.73
N LEU A 173 16.50 18.01 -8.98
CA LEU A 173 16.26 19.36 -8.49
C LEU A 173 14.77 19.77 -8.48
N SER A 174 14.02 19.44 -7.42
CA SER A 174 12.90 20.26 -6.87
C SER A 174 12.17 19.53 -5.72
N PHE A 175 12.66 19.67 -4.49
CA PHE A 175 11.95 19.19 -3.27
C PHE A 175 12.06 20.18 -2.09
N VAL A 176 12.11 21.49 -2.38
CA VAL A 176 12.33 22.54 -1.35
C VAL A 176 11.12 23.49 -1.16
N VAL A 177 10.03 23.33 -1.94
CA VAL A 177 8.98 24.37 -2.05
C VAL A 177 7.62 24.08 -1.36
N PRO A 178 7.16 22.84 -1.07
CA PRO A 178 5.86 22.66 -0.42
C PRO A 178 5.88 22.68 1.13
N VAL A 179 7.05 22.60 1.78
CA VAL A 179 7.14 22.45 3.25
C VAL A 179 7.07 23.78 4.02
N THR A 180 7.48 24.90 3.42
CA THR A 180 7.56 26.20 4.10
C THR A 180 6.23 26.95 4.19
N CYS A 181 5.26 26.68 3.31
CA CYS A 181 3.96 27.37 3.32
C CYS A 181 3.01 26.85 4.44
N GLY A 182 3.04 25.55 4.73
CA GLY A 182 2.16 24.91 5.73
C GLY A 182 2.52 25.20 7.19
N LEU A 183 3.70 25.76 7.47
CA LEU A 183 4.15 26.13 8.81
C LEU A 183 3.83 27.59 9.18
N LEU A 184 3.86 28.51 8.20
CA LEU A 184 3.59 29.93 8.45
C LEU A 184 2.10 30.22 8.72
N SER A 185 1.19 29.49 8.08
CA SER A 185 -0.25 29.63 8.32
C SER A 185 -0.64 29.24 9.75
N LYS A 186 -0.01 28.20 10.32
CA LYS A 186 -0.30 27.73 11.69
C LYS A 186 0.17 28.71 12.75
N SER A 187 1.39 29.26 12.63
CA SER A 187 1.92 30.23 13.61
C SER A 187 1.10 31.51 13.70
N LEU A 188 0.52 31.99 12.59
CA LEU A 188 -0.34 33.17 12.58
C LEU A 188 -1.63 32.97 13.39
N VAL A 189 -2.28 31.81 13.26
CA VAL A 189 -3.51 31.47 14.01
C VAL A 189 -3.23 31.38 15.51
N PHE A 190 -2.14 30.71 15.92
CA PHE A 190 -1.74 30.64 17.33
C PHE A 190 -1.37 32.02 17.90
N GLY A 191 -0.67 32.87 17.14
CA GLY A 191 -0.31 34.22 17.56
C GLY A 191 -1.53 35.12 17.81
N VAL A 192 -2.53 35.08 16.92
CA VAL A 192 -3.79 35.82 17.11
C VAL A 192 -4.56 35.30 18.32
N LEU A 193 -4.65 33.98 18.51
CA LEU A 193 -5.35 33.39 19.64
C LEU A 193 -4.70 33.79 20.99
N PHE A 194 -3.37 33.80 21.05
CA PHE A 194 -2.61 34.19 22.24
C PHE A 194 -2.73 35.70 22.55
N ALA A 195 -2.73 36.56 21.52
CA ALA A 195 -2.97 37.99 21.69
C ALA A 195 -4.40 38.30 22.17
N VAL A 196 -5.40 37.53 21.72
CA VAL A 196 -6.79 37.64 22.15
C VAL A 196 -6.97 37.15 23.60
N THR A 197 -6.35 36.04 24.01
CA THR A 197 -6.41 35.59 25.40
C THR A 197 -5.72 36.57 26.34
N GLN A 198 -4.53 37.09 26.02
CA GLN A 198 -3.88 38.10 26.87
C GLN A 198 -4.70 39.39 27.01
N ARG A 199 -5.36 39.85 25.94
CA ARG A 199 -6.31 40.98 26.03
C ARG A 199 -7.59 40.67 26.83
N SER A 200 -7.95 39.39 27.00
CA SER A 200 -9.12 38.98 27.78
C SER A 200 -8.83 38.81 29.29
N PHE A 201 -7.56 38.75 29.70
CA PHE A 201 -7.15 38.67 31.11
C PHE A 201 -6.62 40.02 31.66
N GLY A 202 -6.47 41.03 30.80
CA GLY A 202 -5.91 42.35 31.15
C GLY A 202 -6.92 43.50 31.17
N SER A 203 -8.21 43.24 31.33
CA SER A 203 -9.28 44.25 31.42
C SER A 203 -10.44 43.81 32.32
#